data_AF-A0A2T7PYD0-F1
#
_entry.id   AF-A0A2T7PYD0-F1
#
_cell.length_a   1.000
_cell.length_b   1.000
_cell.length_c   1.000
_cell.angle_alpha   90.00
_cell.angle_beta   90.00
_cell.angle_gamma   90.00
#
_symmetry.space_group_name_H-M   'P 1'
#
loop_
_entity.id
_entity.type
_entity.pdbx_description
1 polymer ?
#
loop_
_entity_poly.entity_id
_entity_poly.type
_entity_poly.pdbx_seq_one_letter_code
_entity_poly.pdbx_strand_id
1 'polypeptide(L)'
;MFSGNWKEADGRLTISPDINPDSFIFLLRYAAGEKKQELDDESVWTVLQVADMYQVEALIEACFRFLLVGHGRCDEARHLCVVLELTHRLHRPTWRRRCLRLISTRKAAKVLGSKSCLKELCRECMLALVQAEDMHVDDEVLVLKAVWTWAMQACRKNRQVKVRRSELRESAGDLVYHVRYLSIPRRQLTNLLRFDAGPCLLTG
;
A
#
# COMPACT_ATOMS: atom_id res chain seq x y z
N MET A 1 4.28 -2.90 -31.17
CA MET A 1 3.39 -4.08 -31.25
C MET A 1 3.05 -4.44 -32.69
N PHE A 2 2.61 -3.49 -33.53
CA PHE A 2 2.25 -3.76 -34.95
C PHE A 2 3.35 -3.39 -35.97
N SER A 3 4.60 -3.29 -35.54
CA SER A 3 5.73 -2.94 -36.41
C SER A 3 6.90 -3.88 -36.15
N GLY A 4 7.58 -4.32 -37.22
CA GLY A 4 8.72 -5.25 -37.17
C GLY A 4 8.35 -6.74 -37.29
N ASN A 5 9.33 -7.63 -37.08
CA ASN A 5 9.21 -9.09 -37.22
C ASN A 5 8.53 -9.78 -36.01
N TRP A 6 7.51 -9.15 -35.45
CA TRP A 6 6.74 -9.72 -34.32
C TRP A 6 5.62 -10.63 -34.85
N LYS A 7 5.22 -11.64 -34.09
CA LYS A 7 4.18 -12.60 -34.52
C LYS A 7 2.84 -11.91 -34.77
N GLU A 8 2.62 -10.79 -34.11
CA GLU A 8 1.43 -9.94 -34.19
C GLU A 8 1.38 -9.10 -35.49
N ALA A 9 2.47 -9.07 -36.27
CA ALA A 9 2.50 -8.38 -37.56
C ALA A 9 1.59 -9.04 -38.62
N ASP A 10 1.29 -10.34 -38.48
CA ASP A 10 0.33 -11.09 -39.33
C ASP A 10 -1.14 -10.75 -39.00
N GLY A 11 -1.39 -9.76 -38.14
CA GLY A 11 -2.75 -9.29 -37.79
C GLY A 11 -3.49 -10.18 -36.77
N ARG A 12 -2.85 -11.22 -36.24
CA ARG A 12 -3.37 -12.04 -35.14
C ARG A 12 -2.75 -11.62 -33.81
N LEU A 13 -3.58 -11.10 -32.91
CA LEU A 13 -3.20 -10.79 -31.54
C LEU A 13 -3.47 -12.01 -30.65
N THR A 14 -2.40 -12.58 -30.09
CA THR A 14 -2.52 -13.59 -29.02
C THR A 14 -2.54 -12.89 -27.67
N ILE A 15 -3.69 -12.89 -27.02
CA ILE A 15 -3.83 -12.41 -25.64
C ILE A 15 -3.16 -13.43 -24.72
N SER A 16 -2.30 -12.97 -23.80
CA SER A 16 -1.72 -13.85 -22.78
C SER A 16 -2.83 -14.52 -21.96
N PRO A 17 -2.75 -15.83 -21.68
CA PRO A 17 -3.81 -16.55 -20.96
C PRO A 17 -4.10 -15.99 -19.56
N ASP A 18 -3.16 -15.22 -18.99
CA ASP A 18 -3.29 -14.62 -17.66
C ASP A 18 -4.12 -13.32 -17.65
N ILE A 19 -4.55 -12.82 -18.82
CA ILE A 19 -5.29 -11.57 -18.96
C ILE A 19 -6.79 -11.86 -19.04
N ASN A 20 -7.58 -11.16 -18.22
CA ASN A 20 -9.03 -11.19 -18.36
C ASN A 20 -9.43 -10.55 -19.71
N PRO A 21 -10.10 -11.30 -20.61
CA PRO A 21 -10.47 -10.82 -21.94
C PRO A 21 -11.37 -9.58 -21.88
N ASP A 22 -12.26 -9.47 -20.91
CA ASP A 22 -13.17 -8.34 -20.77
C ASP A 22 -12.40 -7.05 -20.44
N SER A 23 -11.35 -7.15 -19.63
CA SER A 23 -10.49 -6.01 -19.29
C SER A 23 -9.63 -5.57 -20.48
N PHE A 24 -9.23 -6.50 -21.34
CA PHE A 24 -8.53 -6.17 -22.58
C PHE A 24 -9.46 -5.52 -23.61
N ILE A 25 -10.69 -6.01 -23.75
CA ILE A 25 -11.72 -5.37 -24.59
C ILE A 25 -12.02 -3.96 -24.08
N PHE A 26 -12.09 -3.76 -22.76
CA PHE A 26 -12.21 -2.43 -22.16
C PHE A 26 -11.07 -1.51 -22.61
N LEU A 27 -9.82 -1.96 -22.51
CA LEU A 27 -8.67 -1.17 -22.97
C LEU A 27 -8.77 -0.81 -24.46
N LEU A 28 -9.17 -1.75 -25.33
CA LEU A 28 -9.32 -1.49 -26.77
C LEU A 28 -10.42 -0.45 -27.06
N ARG A 29 -11.57 -0.56 -26.39
CA ARG A 29 -12.67 0.40 -26.51
C ARG A 29 -12.29 1.79 -26.01
N TYR A 30 -11.56 1.84 -24.90
CA TYR A 30 -10.99 3.08 -24.37
C TYR A 30 -10.04 3.72 -25.39
N ALA A 31 -9.12 2.94 -25.98
CA ALA A 31 -8.17 3.41 -26.99
C ALA A 31 -8.86 3.86 -28.29
N ALA A 32 -9.99 3.25 -28.65
CA ALA A 32 -10.83 3.67 -29.77
C ALA A 32 -11.61 4.97 -29.51
N GLY A 33 -11.56 5.52 -28.29
CA GLY A 33 -12.22 6.77 -27.92
C GLY A 33 -13.70 6.64 -27.59
N GLU A 34 -14.17 5.44 -27.21
CA GLU A 34 -15.55 5.24 -26.78
C GLU A 34 -15.85 6.02 -25.49
N LYS A 35 -16.77 7.00 -25.56
CA LYS A 35 -17.00 8.02 -24.52
C LYS A 35 -17.71 7.53 -23.24
N LYS A 36 -18.06 6.25 -23.10
CA LYS A 36 -18.90 5.74 -22.00
C LYS A 36 -18.42 4.41 -21.43
N GLN A 37 -17.14 4.34 -21.09
CA GLN A 37 -16.64 3.21 -20.33
C GLN A 37 -16.59 3.57 -18.84
N GLU A 38 -17.58 3.10 -18.10
CA GLU A 38 -17.63 3.24 -16.65
C GLU A 38 -16.76 2.14 -16.02
N LEU A 39 -15.92 2.52 -15.05
CA LEU A 39 -15.14 1.58 -14.27
C LEU A 39 -16.02 1.00 -13.17
N ASP A 40 -15.98 -0.31 -12.98
CA ASP A 40 -16.67 -0.97 -11.89
C ASP A 40 -15.70 -1.30 -10.75
N ASP A 41 -16.22 -1.42 -9.53
CA ASP A 41 -15.44 -1.72 -8.33
C ASP A 41 -14.68 -3.06 -8.43
N GLU A 42 -15.25 -4.04 -9.12
CA GLU A 42 -14.63 -5.36 -9.30
C GLU A 42 -13.67 -5.40 -10.50
N SER A 43 -13.99 -4.67 -11.58
CA SER A 43 -13.23 -4.71 -12.85
C SER A 43 -12.04 -3.75 -12.87
N VAL A 44 -12.05 -2.68 -12.06
CA VAL A 44 -10.99 -1.66 -12.06
C VAL A 44 -9.60 -2.24 -11.78
N TRP A 45 -9.49 -3.30 -10.97
CA TRP A 45 -8.21 -3.93 -10.64
C TRP A 45 -7.60 -4.64 -11.84
N THR A 46 -8.40 -5.41 -12.57
CA THR A 46 -7.95 -6.13 -13.77
C THR A 46 -7.74 -5.17 -14.94
N VAL A 47 -8.57 -4.14 -15.07
CA VAL A 47 -8.38 -3.07 -16.05
C VAL A 47 -7.08 -2.31 -15.79
N LEU A 48 -6.76 -1.99 -14.53
CA LEU A 48 -5.50 -1.33 -14.17
C LEU A 48 -4.27 -2.21 -14.47
N GLN A 49 -4.34 -3.52 -14.20
CA GLN A 49 -3.28 -4.45 -14.57
C GLN A 49 -3.02 -4.48 -16.06
N VAL A 50 -4.10 -4.52 -16.86
CA VAL A 50 -4.01 -4.50 -18.32
C VAL A 50 -3.51 -3.14 -18.82
N ALA A 51 -4.00 -2.04 -18.25
CA ALA A 51 -3.54 -0.70 -18.58
C ALA A 51 -2.04 -0.52 -18.31
N ASP A 52 -1.52 -1.05 -17.20
CA ASP A 52 -0.10 -1.01 -16.86
C ASP A 52 0.74 -1.91 -17.80
N MET A 53 0.26 -3.13 -18.09
CA MET A 53 0.93 -4.07 -18.99
C MET A 53 1.09 -3.49 -20.41
N TYR A 54 0.08 -2.79 -20.91
CA TYR A 54 0.09 -2.15 -22.23
C TYR A 54 0.50 -0.67 -22.18
N GLN A 55 0.93 -0.18 -21.00
CA GLN A 55 1.42 1.18 -20.76
C GLN A 55 0.48 2.31 -21.23
N VAL A 56 -0.82 2.14 -21.03
CA VAL A 56 -1.84 3.15 -21.37
C VAL A 56 -2.03 4.12 -20.21
N GLU A 57 -1.15 5.12 -20.12
CA GLU A 57 -1.07 6.08 -19.00
C GLU A 57 -2.41 6.76 -18.66
N ALA A 58 -3.15 7.21 -19.68
CA ALA A 58 -4.44 7.89 -19.47
C ALA A 58 -5.47 6.99 -18.76
N LEU A 59 -5.46 5.69 -19.06
CA LEU A 59 -6.33 4.70 -18.43
C LEU A 59 -5.84 4.37 -17.01
N ILE A 60 -4.53 4.24 -16.81
CA ILE A 60 -3.92 4.04 -15.49
C ILE A 60 -4.32 5.18 -14.54
N GLU A 61 -4.24 6.44 -15.00
CA GLU A 61 -4.65 7.60 -14.23
C GLU A 61 -6.14 7.60 -13.89
N ALA A 62 -6.99 7.19 -14.84
CA ALA A 62 -8.43 7.06 -14.63
C ALA A 62 -8.74 5.99 -13.57
N CYS A 63 -8.09 4.82 -13.63
CA CYS A 63 -8.22 3.75 -12.65
C CYS A 63 -7.78 4.20 -11.25
N PHE A 64 -6.63 4.86 -11.10
CA PHE A 64 -6.20 5.35 -9.78
C PHE A 64 -7.13 6.44 -9.22
N ARG A 65 -7.65 7.32 -10.09
CA ARG A 65 -8.63 8.33 -9.67
C ARG A 65 -9.91 7.67 -9.18
N PHE A 66 -10.39 6.64 -9.88
CA PHE A 66 -11.56 5.86 -9.47
C PHE A 66 -11.30 5.16 -8.13
N LEU A 67 -10.18 4.44 -7.99
CA LEU A 67 -9.81 3.74 -6.76
C LEU A 67 -9.73 4.65 -5.52
N LEU A 68 -9.32 5.92 -5.69
CA LEU A 68 -9.18 6.87 -4.58
C LEU A 68 -10.44 7.66 -4.25
N VAL A 69 -11.38 7.85 -5.20
CA VAL A 69 -12.52 8.77 -5.05
C VAL A 69 -13.86 8.14 -5.44
N GLY A 70 -13.91 7.34 -6.49
CA GLY A 70 -15.16 6.78 -7.04
C GLY A 70 -15.53 5.40 -6.50
N HIS A 71 -14.55 4.64 -6.00
CA HIS A 71 -14.76 3.27 -5.54
C HIS A 71 -15.63 3.22 -4.28
N GLY A 72 -16.59 2.30 -4.19
CA GLY A 72 -17.53 2.21 -3.06
C GLY A 72 -16.84 1.99 -1.71
N ARG A 73 -15.63 1.43 -1.73
CA ARG A 73 -14.76 1.20 -0.55
C ARG A 73 -13.63 2.22 -0.37
N CYS A 74 -13.66 3.37 -1.05
CA CYS A 74 -12.60 4.39 -0.94
C CYS A 74 -12.40 4.92 0.51
N ASP A 75 -13.39 4.70 1.38
CA ASP A 75 -13.32 5.04 2.81
C ASP A 75 -12.74 3.97 3.72
N GLU A 76 -12.54 2.76 3.22
CA GLU A 76 -11.98 1.67 4.00
C GLU A 76 -10.45 1.78 4.13
N ALA A 77 -9.95 1.66 5.36
CA ALA A 77 -8.51 1.67 5.63
C ALA A 77 -7.78 0.57 4.87
N ARG A 78 -8.36 -0.63 4.78
CA ARG A 78 -7.77 -1.76 4.06
C ARG A 78 -7.58 -1.44 2.57
N HIS A 79 -8.61 -0.86 1.93
CA HIS A 79 -8.58 -0.49 0.52
C HIS A 79 -7.45 0.48 0.22
N LEU A 80 -7.30 1.54 1.03
CA LEU A 80 -6.22 2.51 0.86
C LEU A 80 -4.83 1.89 0.99
N CYS A 81 -4.65 0.93 1.90
CA CYS A 81 -3.36 0.25 2.08
C CYS A 81 -3.03 -0.66 0.91
N VAL A 82 -4.03 -1.34 0.32
CA VAL A 82 -3.87 -2.11 -0.91
C VAL A 82 -3.52 -1.19 -2.08
N VAL A 83 -4.20 -0.04 -2.22
CA VAL A 83 -3.91 0.94 -3.26
C VAL A 83 -2.50 1.53 -3.10
N LEU A 84 -2.07 1.83 -1.86
CA LEU A 84 -0.73 2.32 -1.59
C LEU A 84 0.35 1.31 -2.03
N GLU A 85 0.18 0.05 -1.63
CA GLU A 85 1.07 -1.04 -2.03
C GLU A 85 1.09 -1.22 -3.55
N LEU A 86 -0.07 -1.10 -4.20
CA LEU A 86 -0.17 -1.17 -5.66
C LEU A 86 0.58 -0.03 -6.34
N THR A 87 0.43 1.23 -5.88
CA THR A 87 1.17 2.36 -6.44
C THR A 87 2.68 2.21 -6.28
N HIS A 88 3.11 1.53 -5.22
CA HIS A 88 4.51 1.22 -5.00
C HIS A 88 5.01 0.12 -5.96
N ARG A 89 4.25 -0.97 -6.10
CA ARG A 89 4.56 -2.08 -7.02
C ARG A 89 4.61 -1.64 -8.48
N LEU A 90 3.71 -0.76 -8.89
CA LEU A 90 3.66 -0.22 -10.25
C LEU A 90 4.64 0.96 -10.43
N HIS A 91 5.50 1.25 -9.45
CA HIS A 91 6.48 2.33 -9.47
C HIS A 91 5.90 3.71 -9.85
N ARG A 92 4.71 4.05 -9.32
CA ARG A 92 4.02 5.32 -9.59
C ARG A 92 4.09 6.29 -8.39
N PRO A 93 5.15 7.12 -8.27
CA PRO A 93 5.37 7.95 -7.09
C PRO A 93 4.35 9.09 -6.92
N THR A 94 3.78 9.61 -8.01
CA THR A 94 2.78 10.69 -7.98
C THR A 94 1.50 10.26 -7.27
N TRP A 95 0.97 9.10 -7.65
CA TRP A 95 -0.20 8.47 -7.03
C TRP A 95 0.10 7.98 -5.62
N ARG A 96 1.30 7.46 -5.37
CA ARG A 96 1.76 7.11 -4.02
C ARG A 96 1.70 8.31 -3.08
N ARG A 97 2.26 9.47 -3.48
CA ARG A 97 2.18 10.71 -2.68
C ARG A 97 0.74 11.18 -2.47
N ARG A 98 -0.13 11.07 -3.49
CA ARG A 98 -1.54 11.43 -3.37
C ARG A 98 -2.29 10.53 -2.40
N CYS A 99 -2.05 9.22 -2.45
CA CYS A 99 -2.60 8.25 -1.52
C CYS A 99 -2.12 8.53 -0.09
N LEU A 100 -0.82 8.73 0.11
CA LEU A 100 -0.23 9.08 1.40
C LEU A 100 -0.84 10.36 1.99
N ARG A 101 -1.01 11.42 1.20
CA ARG A 101 -1.67 12.65 1.64
C ARG A 101 -3.13 12.42 2.07
N LEU A 102 -3.87 11.59 1.35
CA LEU A 102 -5.25 11.25 1.73
C LEU A 102 -5.30 10.46 3.04
N ILE A 103 -4.35 9.53 3.23
CA ILE A 103 -4.22 8.79 4.48
C ILE A 103 -3.86 9.74 5.62
N SER A 104 -2.82 10.56 5.45
CA SER A 104 -2.29 11.44 6.50
C SER A 104 -3.29 12.50 6.95
N THR A 105 -4.05 13.09 6.01
CA THR A 105 -5.00 14.18 6.32
C THR A 105 -6.36 13.73 6.84
N ARG A 106 -6.87 12.57 6.39
CA ARG A 106 -8.28 12.19 6.66
C ARG A 106 -8.44 10.91 7.47
N LYS A 107 -7.45 10.01 7.46
CA LYS A 107 -7.66 8.61 7.84
C LYS A 107 -6.51 7.99 8.64
N ALA A 108 -5.53 8.77 9.08
CA ALA A 108 -4.31 8.29 9.73
C ALA A 108 -4.61 7.43 10.98
N ALA A 109 -5.48 7.89 11.87
CA ALA A 109 -5.87 7.14 13.08
C ALA A 109 -6.58 5.81 12.76
N LYS A 110 -7.45 5.77 11.74
CA LYS A 110 -8.17 4.55 11.32
C LYS A 110 -7.23 3.54 10.65
N VAL A 111 -6.28 4.03 9.86
CA VAL A 111 -5.28 3.22 9.16
C VAL A 111 -4.30 2.60 10.16
N LEU A 112 -3.78 3.40 11.09
CA LEU A 112 -2.83 2.94 12.12
C LEU A 112 -3.49 2.02 13.16
N GLY A 113 -4.77 2.21 13.46
CA GLY A 113 -5.53 1.32 14.35
C GLY A 113 -5.92 -0.02 13.73
N SER A 114 -5.88 -0.14 12.41
CA SER A 114 -6.36 -1.33 11.70
C SER A 114 -5.25 -2.33 11.41
N LYS A 115 -5.24 -3.44 12.17
CA LYS A 115 -4.31 -4.57 11.97
C LYS A 115 -4.40 -5.20 10.57
N SER A 116 -5.55 -5.09 9.90
CA SER A 116 -5.75 -5.67 8.56
C SER A 116 -5.12 -4.83 7.47
N CYS A 117 -5.07 -3.50 7.61
CA CYS A 117 -4.34 -2.63 6.70
C CYS A 117 -2.83 -2.88 6.79
N LEU A 118 -2.29 -2.90 8.02
CA LEU A 118 -0.84 -3.00 8.24
C LEU A 118 -0.26 -4.27 7.61
N LYS A 119 -1.02 -5.38 7.64
CA LYS A 119 -0.61 -6.64 7.02
C LYS A 119 -0.32 -6.50 5.51
N GLU A 120 -1.00 -5.61 4.80
CA GLU A 120 -0.88 -5.49 3.35
C GLU A 120 0.32 -4.63 2.90
N LEU A 121 0.93 -3.86 3.81
CA LEU A 121 1.98 -2.90 3.48
C LEU A 121 3.39 -3.51 3.52
N CYS A 122 4.22 -3.17 2.52
CA CYS A 122 5.66 -3.43 2.55
C CYS A 122 6.43 -2.47 3.48
N ARG A 123 7.72 -2.78 3.73
CA ARG A 123 8.61 -1.95 4.57
C ARG A 123 8.71 -0.52 4.07
N GLU A 124 8.86 -0.33 2.77
CA GLU A 124 9.01 1.01 2.17
C GLU A 124 7.70 1.81 2.24
N CYS A 125 6.55 1.17 2.07
CA CYS A 125 5.25 1.81 2.23
C CYS A 125 5.03 2.26 3.67
N MET A 126 5.42 1.43 4.64
CA MET A 126 5.40 1.80 6.06
C MET A 126 6.35 2.94 6.39
N LEU A 127 7.58 2.93 5.84
CA LEU A 127 8.54 4.02 6.02
C LEU A 127 7.99 5.33 5.47
N ALA A 128 7.46 5.32 4.25
CA ALA A 128 6.87 6.50 3.63
C ALA A 128 5.60 6.99 4.37
N LEU A 129 4.87 6.08 5.02
CA LEU A 129 3.75 6.45 5.87
C LEU A 129 4.24 7.16 7.12
N VAL A 130 5.19 6.58 7.88
CA VAL A 130 5.71 7.16 9.12
C VAL A 130 6.51 8.45 8.88
N GLN A 131 7.21 8.55 7.75
CA GLN A 131 7.95 9.76 7.35
C GLN A 131 7.05 10.88 6.82
N ALA A 132 5.75 10.64 6.63
CA ALA A 132 4.86 11.68 6.13
C ALA A 132 4.79 12.83 7.13
N GLU A 133 5.38 13.97 6.77
CA GLU A 133 5.46 15.18 7.60
C GLU A 133 4.07 15.69 8.02
N ASP A 134 3.06 15.41 7.19
CA ASP A 134 1.65 15.79 7.37
C ASP A 134 0.82 14.75 8.14
N MET A 135 1.46 13.79 8.84
CA MET A 135 0.72 12.83 9.65
C MET A 135 0.09 13.55 10.85
N HIS A 136 -1.17 13.96 10.69
CA HIS A 136 -1.95 14.61 11.73
C HIS A 136 -2.47 13.55 12.71
N VAL A 137 -1.58 13.03 13.53
CA VAL A 137 -1.90 12.10 14.61
C VAL A 137 -1.40 12.74 15.90
N ASP A 138 -2.33 13.25 16.70
CA ASP A 138 -2.02 13.84 18.01
C ASP A 138 -1.44 12.81 18.98
N ASP A 139 -1.75 11.52 18.77
CA ASP A 139 -1.27 10.39 19.56
C ASP A 139 -0.12 9.64 18.87
N GLU A 140 1.10 10.14 19.05
CA GLU A 140 2.35 9.48 18.62
C GLU A 140 2.47 8.03 19.18
N VAL A 141 1.77 7.72 20.26
CA VAL A 141 1.62 6.37 20.84
C VAL A 141 0.96 5.40 19.86
N LEU A 142 -0.01 5.84 19.06
CA LEU A 142 -0.66 5.01 18.05
C LEU A 142 0.31 4.68 16.91
N VAL A 143 1.16 5.63 16.51
CA VAL A 143 2.21 5.41 15.50
C VAL A 143 3.17 4.32 15.97
N LEU A 144 3.67 4.43 17.21
CA LEU A 144 4.58 3.43 17.77
C LEU A 144 3.92 2.03 17.86
N LYS A 145 2.67 1.95 18.32
CA LYS A 145 1.91 0.69 18.38
C LYS A 145 1.67 0.12 16.97
N ALA A 146 1.41 0.95 15.98
CA ALA A 146 1.19 0.53 14.59
C ALA A 146 2.48 -0.03 13.98
N VAL A 147 3.62 0.65 14.17
CA VAL A 147 4.94 0.16 13.74
C VAL A 147 5.27 -1.19 14.40
N TRP A 148 5.01 -1.31 15.69
CA TRP A 148 5.25 -2.56 16.41
C TRP A 148 4.37 -3.72 15.92
N THR A 149 3.08 -3.45 15.73
CA THR A 149 2.13 -4.46 15.22
C THR A 149 2.43 -4.86 13.78
N TRP A 150 2.85 -3.93 12.93
CA TRP A 150 3.36 -4.22 11.59
C TRP A 150 4.62 -5.09 11.65
N ALA A 151 5.63 -4.71 12.43
CA ALA A 151 6.89 -5.45 12.52
C ALA A 151 6.66 -6.89 12.99
N MET A 152 5.80 -7.09 14.00
CA MET A 152 5.40 -8.44 14.44
C MET A 152 4.72 -9.25 13.34
N GLN A 153 3.89 -8.63 12.49
CA GLN A 153 3.21 -9.30 11.38
C GLN A 153 4.16 -9.58 10.21
N ALA A 154 5.09 -8.68 9.92
CA ALA A 154 6.12 -8.84 8.90
C ALA A 154 7.06 -10.01 9.24
N CYS A 155 7.51 -10.12 10.50
CA CYS A 155 8.30 -11.26 10.97
C CYS A 155 7.54 -12.59 10.85
N ARG A 156 6.23 -12.60 11.10
CA ARG A 156 5.38 -13.79 10.93
C ARG A 156 5.21 -14.19 9.46
N LYS A 157 5.12 -13.23 8.53
CA LYS A 157 5.09 -13.50 7.09
C LYS A 157 6.40 -14.12 6.59
N ASN A 158 7.54 -13.69 7.15
CA ASN A 158 8.89 -14.17 6.77
C ASN A 158 9.30 -15.54 7.39
N ARG A 159 8.34 -16.40 7.76
CA ARG A 159 8.57 -17.77 8.30
C ARG A 159 9.36 -17.87 9.61
N GLN A 160 9.45 -16.83 10.43
CA GLN A 160 10.10 -16.93 11.74
C GLN A 160 9.07 -17.11 12.86
N VAL A 161 8.96 -18.35 13.34
CA VAL A 161 8.06 -18.80 14.42
C VAL A 161 8.49 -18.26 15.80
N LYS A 162 9.71 -17.71 15.92
CA LYS A 162 10.17 -16.95 17.09
C LYS A 162 10.72 -15.62 16.60
N VAL A 163 9.96 -14.55 16.82
CA VAL A 163 10.43 -13.17 16.59
C VAL A 163 11.63 -12.93 17.52
N ARG A 164 12.86 -12.99 17.01
CA ARG A 164 14.02 -12.55 17.79
C ARG A 164 13.99 -11.02 17.84
N ARG A 165 14.31 -10.46 19.01
CA ARG A 165 14.39 -9.00 19.23
C ARG A 165 15.37 -8.32 18.27
N SER A 166 16.40 -9.03 17.79
CA SER A 166 17.36 -8.53 16.81
C SER A 166 16.73 -8.27 15.44
N GLU A 167 15.91 -9.19 14.94
CA GLU A 167 15.25 -9.11 13.62
C GLU A 167 14.07 -8.13 13.66
N LEU A 168 13.41 -8.00 14.81
CA LEU A 168 12.40 -6.97 15.04
C LEU A 168 13.03 -5.57 15.06
N ARG A 169 14.23 -5.43 15.66
CA ARG A 169 15.02 -4.18 15.61
C ARG A 169 15.57 -3.88 14.22
N GLU A 170 15.85 -4.88 13.41
CA GLU A 170 16.34 -4.69 12.04
C GLU A 170 15.19 -4.27 11.10
N SER A 171 14.04 -4.94 11.22
CA SER A 171 12.83 -4.60 10.45
C SER A 171 12.18 -3.29 10.88
N ALA A 172 12.18 -2.98 12.18
CA ALA A 172 11.68 -1.73 12.73
C ALA A 172 12.73 -0.62 12.77
N GLY A 173 14.02 -0.92 12.59
CA GLY A 173 15.16 -0.06 12.92
C GLY A 173 14.98 1.39 12.47
N ASP A 174 14.91 1.61 11.17
CA ASP A 174 14.75 2.96 10.60
C ASP A 174 13.40 3.60 10.95
N LEU A 175 12.33 2.79 11.06
CA LEU A 175 10.96 3.26 11.37
C LEU A 175 10.87 3.86 12.78
N VAL A 176 11.60 3.27 13.73
CA VAL A 176 11.63 3.68 15.14
C VAL A 176 12.28 5.07 15.30
N TYR A 177 13.29 5.40 14.49
CA TYR A 177 13.94 6.73 14.54
C TYR A 177 13.07 7.87 14.01
N HIS A 178 12.05 7.56 13.22
CA HIS A 178 11.12 8.58 12.69
C HIS A 178 9.99 8.93 13.67
N VAL A 179 9.86 8.20 14.79
CA VAL A 179 8.88 8.51 15.83
C VAL A 179 9.37 9.70 16.67
N ARG A 180 8.52 10.72 16.82
CA ARG A 180 8.80 11.93 17.61
C ARG A 180 8.64 11.64 19.09
N TYR A 181 9.59 10.93 19.70
CA TYR A 181 9.58 10.55 21.12
C TYR A 181 9.38 11.72 22.09
N LEU A 182 9.83 12.92 21.71
CA LEU A 182 9.71 14.14 22.51
C LEU A 182 8.26 14.64 22.63
N SER A 183 7.37 14.22 21.73
CA SER A 183 5.94 14.55 21.76
C SER A 183 5.14 13.58 22.66
N ILE A 184 5.73 12.46 23.09
CA ILE A 184 5.05 11.46 23.92
C ILE A 184 5.15 11.87 25.39
N PRO A 185 4.02 11.96 26.13
CA PRO A 185 4.08 12.24 27.55
C PRO A 185 4.82 11.12 28.29
N ARG A 186 5.77 11.51 29.16
CA ARG A 186 6.68 10.60 29.89
C ARG A 186 6.00 9.34 30.44
N ARG A 187 4.81 9.47 31.03
CA ARG A 187 4.07 8.33 31.63
C ARG A 187 3.72 7.24 30.61
N GLN A 188 3.33 7.64 29.39
CA GLN A 188 3.01 6.69 28.33
C GLN A 188 4.27 6.08 27.71
N LEU A 189 5.33 6.88 27.55
CA LEU A 189 6.63 6.40 27.09
C LEU A 189 7.20 5.32 28.01
N THR A 190 7.16 5.51 29.33
CA THR A 190 7.63 4.50 30.30
C THR A 190 6.83 3.21 30.22
N ASN A 191 5.51 3.28 29.96
CA ASN A 191 4.67 2.09 29.81
C ASN A 191 4.91 1.35 28.48
N LEU A 192 5.24 2.08 27.41
CA LEU A 192 5.58 1.52 26.10
C LEU A 192 6.96 0.84 26.14
N LEU A 193 7.96 1.49 26.76
CA LEU A 193 9.29 0.91 26.99
C LEU A 193 9.25 -0.26 28.00
N ARG A 194 8.26 -0.31 28.90
CA ARG A 194 8.00 -1.48 29.76
C ARG A 194 7.34 -2.64 29.01
N PHE A 195 6.62 -2.38 27.91
CA PHE A 195 6.11 -3.43 27.02
C PHE A 195 7.26 -4.19 26.32
N ASP A 196 8.42 -3.55 26.13
CA ASP A 196 9.66 -4.22 25.71
C ASP A 196 10.27 -5.11 26.81
N ALA A 197 9.90 -4.88 28.08
CA ALA A 197 10.52 -5.40 29.28
C ALA A 197 9.71 -6.50 30.03
N GLY A 198 8.98 -7.36 29.32
CA GLY A 198 8.43 -8.59 29.91
C GLY A 198 8.36 -9.77 28.93
N PRO A 199 8.59 -11.03 29.34
CA PRO A 199 9.52 -11.55 30.35
C PRO A 199 10.58 -12.42 29.65
N CYS A 200 11.71 -11.85 29.24
CA CYS A 200 12.88 -12.65 28.79
C CYS A 200 14.22 -11.98 29.20
N LEU A 201 14.21 -11.11 30.22
CA LEU A 201 15.40 -10.36 30.65
C LEU A 201 15.71 -10.53 32.14
N LEU A 202 15.13 -11.52 32.81
CA LEU A 202 15.49 -11.88 34.18
C LEU A 202 15.58 -13.40 34.33
N THR A 203 16.58 -14.00 33.71
CA THR A 203 17.31 -15.17 34.23
C THR A 203 18.61 -15.26 33.44
N GLY A 204 19.70 -15.54 34.16
CA GLY A 204 21.07 -15.57 33.66
C GLY A 204 21.37 -16.59 32.58
#